data_AF-A0A2V3I9D1-F1
#
_entry.id   AF-A0A2V3I9D1-F1
#
_cell.length_a   1.000
_cell.length_b   1.000
_cell.length_c   1.000
_cell.angle_alpha   90.00
_cell.angle_beta   90.00
_cell.angle_gamma   90.00
#
_symmetry.space_group_name_H-M   'P 1'
#
loop_
_entity.id
_entity.type
_entity.pdbx_description
1 polymer ?
#
loop_
_entity_poly.entity_id
_entity_poly.type
_entity_poly.pdbx_seq_one_letter_code
_entity_poly.pdbx_strand_id
1 'polypeptide(L)'
;PSEKEHVTNYIYNHRDDFRIFNVINSENLSNFRWAVDRIEDLRLVREIVSRIHKSPILIKDILELFKNEPSLVEINKQVDGNESNAKSEKEDKEFLRTKN
;
A
#
# COMPACT_ATOMS: atom_id res chain seq x y z
N PRO A 1 -15.16 -13.62 5.77
CA PRO A 1 -15.84 -12.49 5.11
C PRO A 1 -14.87 -11.64 4.31
N SER A 2 -13.69 -11.40 4.88
CA SER A 2 -12.58 -10.66 4.27
C SER A 2 -12.22 -11.13 2.86
N GLU A 3 -12.20 -12.43 2.57
CA GLU A 3 -11.85 -12.95 1.23
C GLU A 3 -12.83 -12.53 0.12
N LYS A 4 -14.07 -12.14 0.47
CA LYS A 4 -15.03 -11.61 -0.51
C LYS A 4 -14.74 -10.14 -0.86
N GLU A 5 -14.15 -9.40 0.08
CA GLU A 5 -13.80 -7.98 -0.08
C GLU A 5 -12.35 -7.84 -0.61
N HIS A 6 -11.42 -8.55 0.01
CA HIS A 6 -10.00 -8.65 -0.33
C HIS A 6 -9.74 -9.94 -1.12
N VAL A 7 -10.20 -9.96 -2.38
CA VAL A 7 -10.23 -11.13 -3.26
C VAL A 7 -8.89 -11.85 -3.43
N THR A 8 -7.76 -11.15 -3.23
CA THR A 8 -6.42 -11.73 -3.38
C THR A 8 -6.08 -12.73 -2.29
N ASN A 9 -6.67 -12.60 -1.08
CA ASN A 9 -6.40 -13.53 0.02
C ASN A 9 -6.81 -14.96 -0.33
N TYR A 10 -7.94 -15.12 -1.02
CA TYR A 10 -8.42 -16.42 -1.49
C TYR A 10 -7.38 -17.14 -2.38
N ILE A 11 -6.77 -16.40 -3.32
CA ILE A 11 -5.72 -16.93 -4.21
C ILE A 11 -4.53 -17.45 -3.40
N TYR A 12 -4.11 -16.72 -2.37
CA TYR A 12 -2.97 -17.12 -1.54
C TYR A 12 -3.30 -18.22 -0.53
N ASN A 13 -4.55 -18.38 -0.13
CA ASN A 13 -5.03 -19.44 0.76
C ASN A 13 -5.29 -20.75 0.00
N HIS A 14 -5.48 -20.68 -1.32
CA HIS A 14 -5.71 -21.83 -2.21
C HIS A 14 -4.66 -21.92 -3.32
N ARG A 15 -3.38 -21.83 -2.96
CA ARG A 15 -2.28 -21.70 -3.95
C ARG A 15 -2.24 -22.83 -4.98
N ASP A 16 -2.66 -24.04 -4.61
CA ASP A 16 -2.64 -25.21 -5.50
C ASP A 16 -3.64 -25.08 -6.66
N ASP A 17 -4.66 -24.21 -6.53
CA ASP A 17 -5.67 -23.97 -7.54
C ASP A 17 -5.23 -22.91 -8.58
N PHE A 18 -4.13 -22.20 -8.33
CA PHE A 18 -3.71 -21.04 -9.13
C PHE A 18 -2.24 -21.13 -9.58
N ARG A 19 -1.96 -20.58 -10.76
CA ARG A 19 -0.58 -20.30 -11.20
C ARG A 19 -0.21 -18.89 -10.73
N ILE A 20 0.66 -18.81 -9.73
CA ILE A 20 1.04 -17.55 -9.10
C ILE A 20 2.47 -17.18 -9.54
N PHE A 21 2.66 -15.94 -9.99
CA PHE A 21 3.96 -15.37 -10.30
C PHE A 21 4.08 -13.98 -9.66
N ASN A 22 5.28 -13.64 -9.17
CA ASN A 22 5.55 -12.35 -8.56
C ASN A 22 6.50 -11.53 -9.46
N VAL A 23 6.07 -10.33 -9.85
CA VAL A 23 6.93 -9.36 -10.55
C VAL A 23 7.64 -8.52 -9.51
N ILE A 24 8.94 -8.75 -9.35
CA ILE A 24 9.75 -8.16 -8.29
C ILE A 24 10.59 -7.02 -8.86
N ASN A 25 10.61 -5.88 -8.16
CA ASN A 25 11.53 -4.79 -8.48
C ASN A 25 12.96 -5.15 -8.02
N SER A 26 13.97 -4.72 -8.78
CA SER A 26 15.38 -4.98 -8.43
C SER A 26 15.84 -4.34 -7.12
N GLU A 27 15.18 -3.24 -6.73
CA GLU A 27 15.44 -2.52 -5.48
C GLU A 27 14.25 -2.67 -4.51
N ASN A 28 14.54 -2.77 -3.22
CA ASN A 28 13.52 -2.76 -2.19
C ASN A 28 13.05 -1.32 -1.91
N LEU A 29 11.84 -1.00 -2.34
CA LEU A 29 11.19 0.31 -2.15
C LEU A 29 9.99 0.23 -1.19
N SER A 30 9.89 -0.84 -0.39
CA SER A 30 8.75 -1.08 0.51
C SER A 30 8.70 -0.13 1.71
N ASN A 31 9.79 0.60 1.98
CA ASN A 31 9.87 1.60 3.05
C ASN A 31 9.09 2.89 2.73
N PHE A 32 8.72 3.09 1.46
CA PHE A 32 7.89 4.22 1.05
C PHE A 32 6.41 3.82 1.04
N ARG A 33 5.55 4.72 1.53
CA ARG A 33 4.11 4.52 1.51
C ARG A 33 3.51 5.02 0.19
N TRP A 34 3.20 4.06 -0.70
CA TRP A 34 2.64 4.28 -2.04
C TRP A 34 1.10 4.20 -2.07
N ALA A 35 0.42 4.96 -1.21
CA ALA A 35 -1.04 4.95 -1.10
C ALA A 35 -1.59 6.37 -0.97
N VAL A 36 -2.91 6.52 -1.12
CA VAL A 36 -3.64 7.80 -0.91
C VAL A 36 -4.91 7.53 -0.10
N ASP A 37 -4.72 7.01 1.11
CA ASP A 37 -5.83 6.63 1.99
C ASP A 37 -6.06 7.66 3.11
N ARG A 38 -5.00 8.39 3.48
CA ARG A 38 -5.03 9.39 4.56
C ARG A 38 -4.71 10.79 4.09
N ILE A 39 -5.00 11.78 4.92
CA ILE A 39 -4.77 13.19 4.58
C ILE A 39 -3.28 13.47 4.37
N GLU A 40 -2.41 12.78 5.10
CA GLU A 40 -0.96 12.88 4.99
C GLU A 40 -0.46 12.33 3.66
N ASP A 41 -1.04 11.23 3.18
CA ASP A 41 -0.74 10.70 1.86
C ASP A 41 -1.07 11.72 0.76
N LEU A 42 -2.26 12.34 0.84
CA LEU A 42 -2.67 13.36 -0.12
C LEU A 42 -1.79 14.61 -0.05
N ARG A 43 -1.34 15.01 1.14
CA ARG A 43 -0.37 16.10 1.32
C ARG A 43 0.93 15.78 0.59
N LEU A 44 1.48 14.58 0.78
CA LEU A 44 2.71 14.16 0.09
C LEU A 44 2.52 14.19 -1.44
N VAL A 45 1.42 13.65 -1.96
CA VAL A 45 1.16 13.65 -3.41
C VAL A 45 1.11 15.08 -3.98
N ARG A 46 0.50 16.03 -3.26
CA ARG A 46 0.48 17.44 -3.68
C ARG A 46 1.88 18.05 -3.71
N GLU A 47 2.72 17.76 -2.73
CA GLU A 47 4.12 18.21 -2.70
C GLU A 47 4.96 17.60 -3.82
N ILE A 48 4.73 16.34 -4.18
CA ILE A 48 5.39 15.68 -5.31
C ILE A 48 4.99 16.34 -6.63
N VAL A 49 3.68 16.49 -6.87
CA VAL A 49 3.15 17.05 -8.13
C VAL A 49 3.53 18.53 -8.29
N SER A 50 3.68 19.29 -7.20
CA SER A 50 4.10 20.69 -7.27
C SER A 50 5.57 20.87 -7.63
N ARG A 51 6.43 19.86 -7.40
CA ARG A 51 7.88 19.91 -7.68
C ARG A 51 8.28 19.25 -8.99
N ILE A 52 7.55 18.24 -9.43
CA ILE A 52 7.88 17.50 -10.65
C ILE A 52 7.04 18.04 -11.81
N HIS A 53 7.64 18.91 -12.61
CA HIS A 53 7.02 19.48 -13.81
C HIS A 53 7.21 18.58 -15.05
N LYS A 54 6.81 17.32 -14.94
CA LYS A 54 6.91 16.30 -16.00
C LYS A 54 5.61 15.50 -16.08
N SER A 55 5.23 15.09 -17.29
CA SER A 55 4.11 14.18 -17.51
C SER A 55 4.48 13.10 -18.54
N PRO A 56 4.35 11.80 -18.22
CA PRO A 56 3.94 11.25 -16.92
C PRO A 56 5.07 11.36 -15.86
N ILE A 57 4.67 11.47 -14.59
CA ILE A 57 5.58 11.29 -13.44
C ILE A 57 5.80 9.79 -13.25
N LEU A 58 7.06 9.35 -13.26
CA LEU A 58 7.44 7.96 -13.05
C LEU A 58 8.01 7.76 -11.65
N ILE A 59 8.00 6.51 -11.15
CA ILE A 59 8.58 6.16 -9.83
C ILE A 59 10.01 6.69 -9.69
N LYS A 60 10.84 6.56 -10.73
CA LYS A 60 12.22 7.07 -10.71
C LYS A 60 12.32 8.58 -10.47
N ASP A 61 11.36 9.35 -11.00
CA ASP A 61 11.34 10.80 -10.82
C ASP A 61 11.00 11.14 -9.36
N ILE A 62 10.11 10.36 -8.74
CA ILE A 62 9.75 10.48 -7.32
C ILE A 62 10.92 10.07 -6.41
N LEU A 63 11.63 8.98 -6.74
CA LEU A 63 12.80 8.54 -5.98
C LEU A 63 13.94 9.56 -6.02
N GLU A 64 14.16 10.18 -7.17
CA GLU A 64 15.13 11.28 -7.31
C GLU A 64 14.72 12.48 -6.45
N LEU A 65 13.43 12.84 -6.45
CA LEU A 65 12.91 13.87 -5.57
C LEU A 65 13.13 13.54 -4.09
N PHE A 66 12.82 12.32 -3.64
CA PHE A 66 13.04 11.91 -2.24
C PHE A 66 14.51 11.87 -1.84
N LYS A 67 15.41 11.55 -2.77
CA LYS A 67 16.85 11.62 -2.53
C LYS A 67 17.30 13.07 -2.29
N ASN A 68 16.74 14.01 -3.05
CA ASN A 68 17.07 15.43 -2.95
C ASN A 68 16.38 16.13 -1.77
N GLU A 69 15.16 15.71 -1.44
CA GLU A 69 14.32 16.25 -0.36
C GLU A 69 13.79 15.13 0.56
N PRO A 70 14.65 14.52 1.42
CA PRO A 70 14.25 13.37 2.25
C PRO A 70 13.12 13.65 3.24
N SER A 71 12.93 14.92 3.63
CA SER A 71 11.86 15.35 4.54
C SER A 71 10.47 15.09 4.00
N LEU A 72 10.30 14.98 2.68
CA LEU A 72 9.00 14.66 2.07
C LEU A 72 8.50 13.29 2.50
N VAL A 73 9.39 12.31 2.66
CA VAL A 73 9.04 10.94 3.07
C VAL A 73 8.43 10.92 4.48
N GLU A 74 8.83 11.86 5.33
CA GLU A 74 8.33 11.95 6.71
C GLU A 74 6.86 12.43 6.77
N ILE A 75 6.31 13.01 5.70
CA ILE A 75 4.94 13.56 5.68
C ILE A 75 3.91 12.49 6.03
N ASN A 76 4.04 11.28 5.47
CA ASN A 76 3.08 10.19 5.67
C ASN A 76 3.65 8.96 6.37
N LYS A 77 4.85 9.06 6.93
CA LYS A 77 5.56 7.93 7.55
C LYS A 77 4.85 7.35 8.78
N GLN A 78 4.17 8.19 9.55
CA GLN A 78 3.42 7.77 10.75
C GLN A 78 2.10 7.07 10.43
N VAL A 79 1.66 7.05 9.17
CA VAL A 79 0.41 6.40 8.80
C VAL A 79 0.60 4.88 8.88
N ASP A 80 -0.17 4.24 9.77
CA ASP A 80 -0.18 2.79 9.86
C ASP A 80 -0.89 2.17 8.64
N GLY A 81 -0.10 1.55 7.76
CA GLY A 81 -0.62 0.86 6.59
C GLY A 81 -1.36 -0.44 6.89
N ASN A 82 -1.26 -0.97 8.12
CA ASN A 82 -1.86 -2.25 8.51
C ASN A 82 -3.22 -2.11 9.19
N GLU A 83 -3.70 -0.89 9.44
CA GLU A 83 -4.95 -0.65 10.15
C GLU A 83 -6.15 -1.38 9.50
N SER A 84 -6.22 -1.37 8.16
CA SER A 84 -7.29 -2.06 7.42
C SER A 84 -7.23 -3.57 7.62
N ASN A 85 -6.04 -4.18 7.64
CA ASN A 85 -5.90 -5.63 7.83
C ASN A 85 -6.35 -6.05 9.24
N ALA A 86 -5.95 -5.29 10.26
CA ALA A 86 -6.35 -5.55 11.65
C ALA A 86 -7.88 -5.51 11.83
N LYS A 87 -8.56 -4.61 11.11
CA LYS A 87 -10.02 -4.54 11.08
C LYS A 87 -10.63 -5.81 10.45
N SER A 88 -10.18 -6.21 9.26
CA SER A 88 -10.70 -7.38 8.55
C SER A 88 -10.51 -8.68 9.35
N GLU A 89 -9.38 -8.85 10.04
CA GLU A 89 -9.13 -10.00 10.92
C GLU A 89 -10.12 -10.07 12.09
N LYS A 90 -10.49 -8.92 12.68
CA LYS A 90 -11.44 -8.87 13.78
C LYS A 90 -12.85 -9.26 13.30
N GLU A 91 -13.27 -8.75 12.15
CA GLU A 91 -14.56 -9.06 11.55
C GLU A 91 -14.69 -10.54 11.18
N ASP A 92 -13.62 -11.15 10.65
CA ASP A 92 -13.59 -12.58 10.37
C ASP A 92 -13.74 -13.42 11.66
N LYS A 93 -13.04 -13.07 12.75
CA LYS A 93 -13.17 -13.76 14.04
C LYS A 93 -14.59 -13.66 14.60
N GLU A 94 -15.20 -12.49 14.53
CA GLU A 94 -16.59 -12.30 14.98
C GLU A 94 -17.58 -13.12 14.14
N PHE A 95 -17.42 -13.14 12.81
CA PHE A 95 -18.25 -13.95 11.92
C PHE A 95 -18.14 -15.45 12.17
N LEU A 96 -16.94 -15.95 12.49
CA LEU A 96 -16.74 -17.36 12.85
C LEU A 96 -17.39 -17.69 14.19
N ARG A 97 -17.35 -16.77 15.16
CA ARG A 97 -17.98 -16.95 16.48
C ARG A 97 -19.51 -16.98 16.39
N THR A 98 -20.14 -16.22 15.50
CA THR A 98 -21.61 -16.19 15.35
C THR A 98 -22.17 -17.37 14.55
N LYS A 99 -21.31 -18.17 13.91
CA LYS A 99 -21.68 -19.39 13.20
C LYS A 99 -21.57 -20.68 14.01
N ASN A 100 -20.88 -20.64 15.16
CA ASN A 100 -20.78 -21.73 16.14
C ASN A 100 -21.82 -21.55 17.24
#